data_AF-A0A530QKC3-F1
#
_entry.id   AF-A0A530QKC3-F1
#
_cell.length_a   1.000
_cell.length_b   1.000
_cell.length_c   1.000
_cell.angle_alpha   90.00
_cell.angle_beta   90.00
_cell.angle_gamma   90.00
#
_symmetry.space_group_name_H-M   'P 1'
#
loop_
_entity.id
_entity.type
_entity.pdbx_description
1 polymer ?
#
loop_
_entity_poly.entity_id
_entity_poly.type
_entity_poly.pdbx_seq_one_letter_code
_entity_poly.pdbx_strand_id
1 'polypeptide(L)'
;PDDRNYNRPVKIPYGASHEHMRRADRLYDACLVMDWNIAPRRRGRGSAIFFHLARPGFTPTQGCVAVTARTMARLLPLLSDRTVVRVVR
;
A
#
# COMPACT_ATOMS: atom_id res chain seq x y z
N PRO A 1 6.93 14.38 4.52
CA PRO A 1 7.61 13.77 5.69
C PRO A 1 7.52 14.61 6.97
N ASP A 2 7.36 15.91 6.81
CA ASP A 2 7.40 16.89 7.92
C ASP A 2 6.07 17.05 8.66
N ASP A 3 5.00 16.41 8.17
CA ASP A 3 3.70 16.37 8.83
C ASP A 3 3.71 15.43 10.06
N ARG A 4 3.01 15.83 11.13
CA ARG A 4 2.89 15.03 12.36
C ARG A 4 2.25 13.65 12.15
N ASN A 5 1.41 13.53 11.13
CA ASN A 5 0.75 12.30 10.72
C ASN A 5 1.50 11.58 9.58
N TYR A 6 2.79 11.83 9.40
CA TYR A 6 3.61 11.08 8.45
C TYR A 6 3.47 9.57 8.66
N ASN A 7 3.15 8.85 7.58
CA ASN A 7 2.83 7.42 7.56
C ASN A 7 1.77 6.98 8.60
N ARG A 8 0.73 7.80 8.79
CA ARG A 8 -0.45 7.48 9.61
C ARG A 8 -1.74 7.60 8.81
N PRO A 9 -2.79 6.84 9.16
CA PRO A 9 -4.13 7.10 8.66
C PRO A 9 -4.59 8.51 9.05
N VAL A 10 -5.22 9.21 8.10
CA VAL A 10 -5.80 10.54 8.29
C VAL A 10 -7.25 10.55 7.80
N LYS A 11 -8.06 11.45 8.33
CA LYS A 11 -9.43 11.68 7.84
C LYS A 11 -9.40 12.77 6.76
N ILE A 12 -10.21 12.60 5.71
CA ILE A 12 -10.33 13.56 4.59
C ILE A 12 -11.46 14.56 4.93
N PRO A 13 -11.31 15.88 4.62
CA PRO A 13 -10.15 16.49 3.95
C PRO A 13 -8.90 16.58 4.83
N TYR A 14 -7.73 16.37 4.23
CA TYR A 14 -6.43 16.50 4.91
C TYR A 14 -5.46 17.33 4.06
N GLY A 15 -4.79 18.31 4.67
CA GLY A 15 -4.00 19.31 3.94
C GLY A 15 -2.62 18.84 3.45
N ALA A 16 -2.01 17.87 4.14
CA ALA A 16 -0.76 17.29 3.66
C ALA A 16 -1.03 16.14 2.67
N SER A 17 0.01 15.76 1.91
CA SER A 17 -0.04 14.62 0.98
C SER A 17 -0.53 13.35 1.68
N HIS A 18 -1.52 12.70 1.07
CA HIS A 18 -2.16 11.49 1.56
C HIS A 18 -2.61 10.63 0.37
N GLU A 19 -2.87 9.34 0.64
CA GLU A 19 -3.46 8.42 -0.34
C GLU A 19 -4.96 8.26 -0.07
N HIS A 20 -5.74 8.10 -1.14
CA HIS A 20 -7.17 7.80 -1.06
C HIS A 20 -7.34 6.28 -1.13
N MET A 21 -7.88 5.69 -0.05
CA MET A 21 -8.06 4.23 -0.03
C MET A 21 -9.26 3.77 -0.87
N ARG A 22 -10.27 4.63 -1.06
CA ARG A 22 -11.38 4.39 -2.00
C ARG A 22 -11.08 5.14 -3.29
N ARG A 23 -10.91 4.40 -4.39
CA ARG A 23 -10.51 4.95 -5.70
C ARG A 23 -11.42 4.46 -6.80
N ALA A 24 -11.66 5.30 -7.80
CA ALA A 24 -12.43 4.92 -8.98
C ALA A 24 -11.64 4.02 -9.96
N ASP A 25 -10.31 4.05 -9.89
CA ASP A 25 -9.41 3.33 -10.79
C ASP A 25 -9.12 1.87 -10.35
N ARG A 26 -9.85 1.38 -9.34
CA ARG A 26 -9.86 -0.02 -8.88
C ARG A 26 -8.52 -0.57 -8.37
N LEU A 27 -7.49 0.27 -8.26
CA LEU A 27 -6.15 -0.14 -7.80
C LEU A 27 -6.16 -0.80 -6.43
N TYR A 28 -7.08 -0.36 -5.57
CA TYR A 28 -7.25 -0.84 -4.19
C TYR A 28 -8.51 -1.66 -3.98
N ASP A 29 -9.09 -2.25 -5.04
CA ASP A 29 -10.14 -3.27 -4.89
C ASP A 29 -9.65 -4.46 -4.03
N ALA A 30 -8.35 -4.73 -4.08
CA ALA A 30 -7.64 -5.57 -3.13
C ALA A 30 -6.33 -4.86 -2.74
N CYS A 31 -6.17 -4.56 -1.45
CA CYS A 31 -5.03 -3.81 -0.93
C CYS A 31 -4.66 -4.30 0.48
N LEU A 32 -3.41 -4.73 0.64
CA LEU A 32 -2.84 -5.04 1.94
C LEU A 32 -1.88 -3.93 2.36
N VAL A 33 -1.99 -3.52 3.62
CA VAL A 33 -1.08 -2.53 4.21
C VAL A 33 0.19 -3.23 4.65
N MET A 34 1.33 -2.84 4.07
CA MET A 34 2.63 -3.39 4.45
C MET A 34 3.15 -2.64 5.68
N ASP A 35 3.84 -3.34 6.56
CA ASP A 35 4.40 -2.80 7.81
C ASP A 35 5.62 -1.86 7.62
N TRP A 36 5.97 -1.56 6.37
CA TRP A 36 7.08 -0.69 6.02
C TRP A 36 6.93 0.69 6.67
N ASN A 37 7.90 1.00 7.55
CA ASN A 37 7.99 2.26 8.27
C ASN A 37 6.73 2.59 9.13
N ILE A 38 5.93 1.59 9.53
CA ILE A 38 4.74 1.82 10.39
C ILE A 38 5.13 2.05 11.85
N ALA A 39 6.05 1.26 12.41
CA ALA A 39 6.52 1.42 13.78
C ALA A 39 7.95 0.85 13.98
N PRO A 40 8.93 1.65 14.46
CA PRO A 40 8.87 3.10 14.64
C PRO A 40 8.87 3.82 13.28
N ARG A 41 8.13 4.93 13.20
CA ARG A 41 8.09 5.78 11.99
C ARG A 41 9.32 6.65 11.95
N ARG A 42 10.08 6.57 10.86
CA ARG A 42 11.27 7.39 10.62
C ARG A 42 11.03 8.30 9.43
N ARG A 43 11.17 9.61 9.64
CA ARG A 43 10.98 10.61 8.57
C ARG A 43 11.90 10.30 7.38
N GLY A 44 11.37 10.48 6.18
CA GLY A 44 12.13 10.27 4.93
C GLY A 44 12.36 8.79 4.56
N ARG A 45 11.83 7.83 5.31
CA ARG A 45 12.02 6.39 5.05
C ARG A 45 10.88 5.77 4.23
N GLY A 46 10.15 6.57 3.45
CA GLY A 46 8.99 6.13 2.68
C GLY A 46 7.72 5.97 3.53
N SER A 47 6.56 5.94 2.89
CA SER A 47 5.25 5.85 3.54
C SER A 47 4.24 5.26 2.57
N ALA A 48 3.09 4.80 3.08
CA ALA A 48 2.00 4.30 2.24
C ALA A 48 2.45 3.20 1.26
N ILE A 49 3.22 2.23 1.77
CA ILE A 49 3.63 1.06 1.00
C ILE A 49 2.56 -0.01 1.12
N PHE A 50 2.00 -0.38 -0.03
CA PHE A 50 0.90 -1.32 -0.11
C PHE A 50 1.27 -2.50 -1.02
N PHE A 51 0.56 -3.61 -0.83
CA PHE A 51 0.49 -4.70 -1.80
C PHE A 51 -0.90 -4.68 -2.45
N HIS A 52 -0.95 -4.38 -3.75
CA HIS A 52 -2.21 -4.02 -4.42
C HIS A 52 -2.29 -4.48 -5.89
N LEU A 53 -3.34 -4.08 -6.61
CA LEU A 53 -3.54 -4.43 -8.01
C LEU A 53 -2.70 -3.56 -8.95
N ALA A 54 -2.08 -4.18 -9.94
CA ALA A 54 -1.30 -3.48 -10.96
C ALA A 54 -2.17 -2.62 -11.88
N ARG A 55 -1.63 -1.47 -12.28
CA ARG A 55 -2.23 -0.64 -13.34
C ARG A 55 -2.20 -1.40 -14.67
N PRO A 56 -3.13 -1.10 -15.61
CA PRO A 56 -2.99 -1.55 -16.99
C PRO A 56 -1.60 -1.22 -17.53
N GLY A 57 -0.97 -2.17 -18.21
CA GLY A 57 0.40 -2.01 -18.73
C GLY A 57 1.51 -2.10 -17.68
N PHE A 58 1.22 -2.44 -16.42
CA PHE A 58 2.23 -2.64 -15.35
C PHE A 58 3.19 -1.46 -15.18
N THR A 59 2.66 -0.24 -15.18
CA THR A 59 3.50 0.94 -14.96
C THR A 59 4.18 0.90 -13.58
N PRO A 60 5.40 1.45 -13.45
CA PRO A 60 6.15 1.39 -12.19
C PRO A 60 5.40 1.99 -11.00
N THR A 61 5.54 1.37 -9.83
CA THR A 61 5.05 1.92 -8.56
C THR A 61 6.10 2.86 -7.95
N GLN A 62 5.68 3.64 -6.95
CA GLN A 62 6.59 4.48 -6.14
C GLN A 62 7.06 3.76 -4.86
N GLY A 63 7.16 2.41 -4.92
CA GLY A 63 7.62 1.56 -3.81
C GLY A 63 6.64 0.48 -3.38
N CYS A 64 5.37 0.56 -3.80
CA CYS A 64 4.39 -0.51 -3.59
C CYS A 64 4.75 -1.79 -4.36
N VAL A 65 4.19 -2.92 -3.93
CA VAL A 65 4.21 -4.16 -4.69
C VAL A 65 2.86 -4.31 -5.41
N ALA A 66 2.89 -4.59 -6.70
CA ALA A 66 1.67 -4.71 -7.49
C ALA A 66 1.64 -6.01 -8.30
N VAL A 67 0.48 -6.67 -8.31
CA VAL A 67 0.23 -7.89 -9.09
C VAL A 67 -1.07 -7.77 -9.87
N THR A 68 -1.28 -8.62 -10.87
CA THR A 68 -2.57 -8.65 -11.58
C THR A 68 -3.72 -9.03 -10.64
N ALA A 69 -4.93 -8.61 -10.99
CA ALA A 69 -6.15 -9.09 -10.32
C ALA A 69 -6.26 -10.61 -10.31
N ARG A 70 -5.86 -11.29 -11.40
CA ARG A 70 -5.83 -12.76 -11.48
C ARG A 70 -4.87 -13.38 -10.47
N THR A 71 -3.67 -12.82 -10.33
CA THR A 71 -2.68 -13.29 -9.35
C THR A 71 -3.19 -13.02 -7.93
N MET A 72 -3.69 -11.83 -7.65
CA MET A 72 -4.24 -11.48 -6.34
C MET A 72 -5.39 -12.42 -5.95
N ALA A 73 -6.30 -12.73 -6.87
CA ALA A 73 -7.41 -13.66 -6.63
C ALA A 73 -6.95 -15.09 -6.28
N ARG A 74 -5.76 -15.51 -6.73
CA ARG A 74 -5.16 -16.80 -6.32
C ARG A 74 -4.49 -16.71 -4.95
N LEU A 75 -3.94 -15.55 -4.61
CA LEU A 75 -3.25 -15.34 -3.35
C LEU A 75 -4.25 -15.17 -2.20
N LEU A 76 -5.27 -14.33 -2.35
CA LEU A 76 -6.18 -13.93 -1.28
C LEU A 76 -6.76 -15.10 -0.46
N PRO A 77 -7.21 -16.23 -1.05
CA PRO A 77 -7.72 -17.37 -0.29
C PRO A 77 -6.67 -18.08 0.59
N LEU A 78 -5.39 -17.85 0.32
CA LEU A 78 -4.26 -18.43 1.05
C LEU A 78 -3.71 -17.50 2.14
N LEU A 79 -4.14 -16.23 2.16
CA LEU A 79 -3.66 -15.25 3.11
C LEU A 79 -4.50 -15.29 4.39
N SER A 80 -3.83 -15.15 5.53
CA SER A 80 -4.44 -14.93 6.83
C SER A 80 -3.70 -13.80 7.57
N ASP A 81 -4.19 -13.46 8.75
CA ASP A 81 -3.52 -12.53 9.67
C ASP A 81 -2.14 -13.02 10.15
N ARG A 82 -1.82 -14.31 9.94
CA ARG A 82 -0.51 -14.90 10.23
C ARG A 82 0.44 -14.88 9.04
N THR A 83 -0.03 -14.51 7.85
CA THR A 83 0.82 -14.52 6.66
C THR A 83 1.84 -13.39 6.71
N VAL A 84 3.12 -13.75 6.54
CA VAL A 84 4.20 -12.77 6.40
C VAL A 84 4.56 -12.63 4.92
N VAL A 85 4.35 -11.43 4.38
CA VAL A 85 4.77 -11.09 3.02
C VAL A 85 6.13 -10.42 3.08
N ARG A 86 7.17 -11.13 2.62
CA ARG A 86 8.54 -10.61 2.59
C ARG A 86 8.92 -10.14 1.19
N VAL A 87 9.27 -8.86 1.06
CA VAL A 87 9.84 -8.31 -0.17
C VAL A 87 11.34 -8.56 -0.16
N VAL A 88 11.82 -9.31 -1.13
CA VAL A 88 13.25 -9.62 -1.33
C VAL A 88 13.75 -8.89 -2.58
N ARG A 89 15.05 -8.64 -2.63
CA ARG A 89 15.74 -8.16 -3.84
C ARG A 89 16.22 -9.32 -4.68
#